data_AF-A0A2V8CF08-F1
#
_entry.id   AF-A0A2V8CF08-F1
#
_cell.length_a   1.000
_cell.length_b   1.000
_cell.length_c   1.000
_cell.angle_alpha   90.00
_cell.angle_beta   90.00
_cell.angle_gamma   90.00
#
_symmetry.space_group_name_H-M   'P 1'
#
loop_
_entity.id
_entity.type
_entity.pdbx_description
1 polymer ?
#
loop_
_entity_poly.entity_id
_entity_poly.type
_entity_poly.pdbx_seq_one_letter_code
_entity_poly.pdbx_strand_id
1 'polypeptide(L)'
;MRSRAARKAACIQRSYLIISAVMWLDDARRDLQDAARTLRASPGFTAVVALALGVGANTAVFSVVKAVLLQPLAVAHADRLVRVYENVPPAESPDGRPHRFNGMFTRDVLSARGRTRALSHMMAHGIGIVTLAGGSHGVRLSLAPVTPEMFAMLDAYPILGRPFTADDEQPGGDRVVILSYGAWQRYFAGDSQAIGRSIRFNGTGRFSAGIALDAD
;
A
#
# COMPACT_ATOMS: atom_id res chain seq x y z
N MET A 1 24.32 9.85 -31.50
CA MET A 1 25.27 8.82 -31.03
C MET A 1 25.10 8.34 -29.56
N ARG A 2 24.30 8.98 -28.70
CA ARG A 2 24.18 8.61 -27.26
C ARG A 2 23.33 7.36 -26.92
N SER A 3 22.57 6.77 -27.85
CA SER A 3 21.62 5.68 -27.52
C SER A 3 22.18 4.25 -27.60
N ARG A 4 23.40 4.06 -28.11
CA ARG A 4 24.05 2.73 -28.17
C ARG A 4 24.82 2.39 -26.87
N ALA A 5 25.41 3.40 -26.22
CA ALA A 5 26.13 3.22 -24.96
C ALA A 5 25.19 2.85 -23.80
N ALA A 6 24.03 3.52 -23.68
CA ALA A 6 23.02 3.21 -22.67
C ALA A 6 22.43 1.79 -22.82
N ARG A 7 22.23 1.32 -24.05
CA ARG A 7 21.76 -0.06 -24.33
C ARG A 7 22.80 -1.12 -23.98
N LYS A 8 24.10 -0.85 -24.23
CA LYS A 8 25.19 -1.76 -23.82
C LYS A 8 25.34 -1.83 -22.30
N ALA A 9 25.27 -0.70 -21.60
CA ALA A 9 25.31 -0.66 -20.14
C ALA A 9 24.14 -1.43 -19.51
N ALA A 10 22.92 -1.26 -20.03
CA ALA A 10 21.75 -2.02 -19.58
C ALA A 10 21.86 -3.54 -19.86
N CYS A 11 22.51 -3.94 -20.96
CA CYS A 11 22.75 -5.35 -21.28
C CYS A 11 23.76 -5.99 -20.31
N ILE A 12 24.86 -5.28 -20.03
CA ILE A 12 25.91 -5.74 -19.09
C ILE A 12 25.35 -5.86 -17.67
N GLN A 13 24.57 -4.87 -17.21
CA GLN A 13 23.92 -4.89 -15.89
C GLN A 13 22.95 -6.08 -15.74
N ARG A 14 22.19 -6.40 -16.80
CA ARG A 14 21.20 -7.48 -16.81
C ARG A 14 21.87 -8.86 -16.81
N SER A 15 22.99 -9.01 -17.52
CA SER A 15 23.80 -10.23 -17.50
C SER A 15 24.48 -10.46 -16.14
N TYR A 16 24.95 -9.40 -15.48
CA TYR A 16 25.54 -9.49 -14.15
C TYR A 16 24.53 -9.98 -13.09
N LEU A 17 23.29 -9.49 -13.17
CA LEU A 17 22.19 -9.92 -12.31
C LEU A 17 21.85 -11.41 -12.49
N ILE A 18 21.79 -11.90 -13.73
CA ILE A 18 21.50 -13.31 -14.02
C ILE A 18 22.62 -14.24 -13.54
N ILE A 19 23.88 -13.87 -13.78
CA ILE A 19 25.04 -14.67 -13.34
C ILE A 19 25.10 -14.73 -11.80
N SER A 20 24.86 -13.61 -11.12
CA SER A 20 24.83 -13.58 -9.65
C SER A 20 23.71 -14.44 -9.05
N ALA A 21 22.54 -14.46 -9.68
CA ALA A 21 21.40 -15.26 -9.23
C ALA A 21 21.63 -16.77 -9.44
N VAL A 22 22.27 -17.16 -10.55
CA VAL A 22 22.59 -18.56 -10.84
C VAL A 22 23.66 -19.10 -9.87
N MET A 23 24.72 -18.33 -9.61
CA MET A 23 25.73 -18.72 -8.60
C MET A 23 25.12 -18.87 -7.19
N TRP A 24 24.23 -17.95 -6.79
CA TRP A 24 23.53 -18.04 -5.50
C TRP A 24 22.69 -19.31 -5.35
N LEU A 25 22.04 -19.76 -6.43
CA LEU A 25 21.25 -20.99 -6.45
C LEU A 25 22.12 -22.24 -6.30
N ASP A 26 23.28 -22.26 -6.95
CA ASP A 26 24.21 -23.39 -6.90
C ASP A 26 24.88 -23.51 -5.52
N ASP A 27 25.29 -22.39 -4.93
CA ASP A 27 25.86 -22.35 -3.58
C ASP A 27 24.82 -22.76 -2.54
N ALA A 28 23.61 -22.20 -2.60
CA ALA A 28 22.51 -22.59 -1.70
C ALA A 28 22.17 -24.09 -1.81
N ARG A 29 22.26 -24.68 -3.00
CA ARG A 29 22.01 -26.12 -3.20
C ARG A 29 23.10 -26.98 -2.56
N ARG A 30 24.38 -26.60 -2.68
CA ARG A 30 25.49 -27.34 -2.05
C ARG A 30 25.39 -27.28 -0.54
N ASP A 31 25.15 -26.09 0.00
CA ASP A 31 24.95 -25.88 1.44
C ASP A 31 23.79 -26.74 1.96
N LEU A 32 22.68 -26.84 1.22
CA LEU A 32 21.55 -27.69 1.60
C LEU A 32 21.92 -29.19 1.64
N GLN A 33 22.73 -29.66 0.69
CA GLN A 33 23.16 -31.06 0.61
C GLN A 33 24.12 -31.41 1.74
N ASP A 34 25.06 -30.52 2.04
CA ASP A 34 26.05 -30.70 3.10
C ASP A 34 25.40 -30.62 4.49
N ALA A 35 24.46 -29.69 4.67
CA ALA A 35 23.63 -29.61 5.87
C ALA A 35 22.81 -30.89 6.06
N ALA A 36 22.16 -31.40 5.01
CA ALA A 36 21.38 -32.65 5.08
C ALA A 36 22.23 -33.88 5.42
N ARG A 37 23.47 -33.94 4.91
CA ARG A 37 24.41 -35.03 5.21
C ARG A 37 24.88 -35.00 6.67
N THR A 38 25.16 -33.81 7.18
CA THR A 38 25.56 -33.57 8.58
C THR A 38 24.41 -33.88 9.54
N LEU A 39 23.18 -33.50 9.16
CA LEU A 39 21.97 -33.84 9.91
C LEU A 39 21.79 -35.35 10.00
N ARG A 40 21.94 -36.13 8.93
CA ARG A 40 21.80 -37.60 9.00
C ARG A 40 22.83 -38.30 9.89
N ALA A 41 24.02 -37.71 10.07
CA ALA A 41 25.06 -38.27 10.93
C ALA A 41 24.80 -38.05 12.44
N SER A 42 23.84 -37.19 12.82
CA SER A 42 23.61 -36.75 14.20
C SER A 42 22.12 -36.75 14.57
N PRO A 43 21.49 -37.92 14.78
CA PRO A 43 20.02 -38.06 14.89
C PRO A 43 19.38 -37.21 16.00
N GLY A 44 20.08 -36.97 17.12
CA GLY A 44 19.60 -36.07 18.18
C GLY A 44 19.53 -34.60 17.76
N PHE A 45 20.55 -34.12 17.03
CA PHE A 45 20.56 -32.75 16.48
C PHE A 45 19.52 -32.60 15.36
N THR A 46 19.33 -33.63 14.53
CA THR A 46 18.27 -33.65 13.52
C THR A 46 16.90 -33.46 14.14
N ALA A 47 16.61 -34.14 15.25
CA ALA A 47 15.32 -34.02 15.92
C ALA A 47 15.04 -32.59 16.41
N VAL A 48 16.05 -31.94 17.00
CA VAL A 48 15.94 -30.54 17.46
C VAL A 48 15.74 -29.58 16.28
N VAL A 49 16.52 -29.74 15.21
CA VAL A 49 16.41 -28.88 14.02
C VAL A 49 15.09 -29.09 13.30
N ALA A 50 14.64 -30.34 13.14
CA ALA A 50 13.35 -30.66 12.52
C ALA A 50 12.18 -30.10 13.34
N LEU A 51 12.25 -30.19 14.68
CA LEU A 51 11.25 -29.60 15.57
C LEU A 51 11.24 -28.07 15.47
N ALA A 52 12.42 -27.43 15.50
CA ALA A 52 12.55 -25.99 15.37
C ALA A 52 12.03 -25.47 14.02
N LEU A 53 12.34 -26.18 12.92
CA LEU A 53 11.80 -25.88 11.59
C LEU A 53 10.29 -26.07 11.53
N GLY A 54 9.76 -27.17 12.08
CA GLY A 54 8.32 -27.41 12.12
C GLY A 54 7.56 -26.34 12.89
N VAL A 55 8.06 -25.96 14.08
CA VAL A 55 7.48 -24.88 14.88
C VAL A 55 7.61 -23.54 14.17
N GLY A 56 8.77 -23.22 13.62
CA GLY A 56 9.02 -21.97 12.91
C GLY A 56 8.16 -21.81 11.66
N ALA A 57 8.05 -22.85 10.83
CA ALA A 57 7.23 -22.85 9.63
C ALA A 57 5.74 -22.71 9.96
N ASN A 58 5.23 -23.48 10.93
CA ASN A 58 3.83 -23.37 11.35
C ASN A 58 3.53 -22.00 11.97
N THR A 59 4.45 -21.46 12.77
CA THR A 59 4.31 -20.11 13.34
C THR A 59 4.33 -19.03 12.25
N ALA A 60 5.18 -19.16 11.23
CA ALA A 60 5.24 -18.22 10.12
C ALA A 60 3.93 -18.23 9.30
N VAL A 61 3.42 -19.42 8.94
CA VAL A 61 2.15 -19.56 8.24
C VAL A 61 1.01 -19.00 9.09
N PHE A 62 0.93 -19.36 10.36
CA PHE A 62 -0.11 -18.86 11.26
C PHE A 62 0.00 -17.35 11.48
N SER A 63 1.20 -16.78 11.51
CA SER A 63 1.42 -15.33 11.63
C SER A 63 0.89 -14.59 10.39
N VAL A 64 1.17 -15.08 9.19
CA VAL A 64 0.62 -14.51 7.94
C VAL A 64 -0.88 -14.65 7.88
N VAL A 65 -1.42 -15.84 8.18
CA VAL A 65 -2.87 -16.07 8.25
C VAL A 65 -3.51 -15.15 9.27
N LYS A 66 -2.90 -14.99 10.45
CA LYS A 66 -3.41 -14.10 11.48
C LYS A 66 -3.41 -12.65 10.99
N ALA A 67 -2.31 -12.18 10.43
CA ALA A 67 -2.18 -10.80 9.94
C ALA A 67 -3.09 -10.49 8.75
N VAL A 68 -3.37 -11.48 7.89
CA VAL A 68 -4.15 -11.26 6.65
C VAL A 68 -5.63 -11.58 6.82
N LEU A 69 -5.98 -12.65 7.54
CA LEU A 69 -7.35 -13.18 7.64
C LEU A 69 -8.02 -12.92 8.98
N LEU A 70 -7.28 -12.86 10.09
CA LEU A 70 -7.86 -12.87 11.44
C LEU A 70 -7.66 -11.58 12.23
N GLN A 71 -6.78 -10.68 11.79
CA GLN A 71 -6.70 -9.34 12.34
C GLN A 71 -7.77 -8.52 11.61
N PRO A 72 -8.94 -8.29 12.23
CA PRO A 72 -9.94 -7.44 11.62
C PRO A 72 -9.27 -6.09 11.36
N LEU A 73 -9.50 -5.54 10.18
CA LEU A 73 -9.15 -4.15 9.90
C LEU A 73 -9.75 -3.33 11.07
N ALA A 74 -8.92 -2.61 11.81
CA ALA A 74 -9.28 -1.94 13.07
C ALA A 74 -10.13 -0.69 12.82
N VAL A 75 -11.20 -0.87 12.06
CA VAL A 75 -12.14 0.17 11.66
C VAL A 75 -13.51 -0.18 12.22
N ALA A 76 -14.28 0.84 12.56
CA ALA A 76 -15.63 0.67 13.04
C ALA A 76 -16.44 -0.13 12.01
N HIS A 77 -17.23 -1.10 12.49
CA HIS A 77 -18.15 -1.89 11.65
C HIS A 77 -17.48 -2.63 10.48
N ALA A 78 -16.28 -3.18 10.67
CA ALA A 78 -15.56 -3.94 9.65
C ALA A 78 -16.38 -5.08 9.02
N ASP A 79 -17.33 -5.68 9.76
CA ASP A 79 -18.27 -6.71 9.30
C ASP A 79 -19.26 -6.22 8.22
N ARG A 80 -19.45 -4.91 8.11
CA ARG A 80 -20.37 -4.27 7.15
C ARG A 80 -19.67 -3.68 5.94
N LEU A 81 -18.34 -3.70 5.92
CA LEU A 81 -17.56 -3.16 4.81
C LEU A 81 -17.57 -4.14 3.65
N VAL A 82 -18.00 -3.67 2.49
CA VAL A 82 -18.00 -4.44 1.24
C VAL A 82 -17.18 -3.72 0.19
N ARG A 83 -16.46 -4.49 -0.62
CA ARG A 83 -15.72 -3.96 -1.76
C ARG A 83 -16.56 -4.10 -3.02
N VAL A 84 -16.82 -2.97 -3.67
CA VAL A 84 -17.57 -2.94 -4.93
C VAL A 84 -16.59 -3.16 -6.08
N TYR A 85 -16.94 -4.10 -6.96
CA TYR A 85 -16.21 -4.38 -8.19
C TYR A 85 -17.07 -4.01 -9.39
N GLU A 86 -16.43 -3.47 -10.42
CA GLU A 86 -17.08 -3.22 -11.68
C GLU A 86 -17.01 -4.48 -12.56
N ASN A 87 -18.15 -4.91 -13.09
CA ASN A 87 -18.20 -5.98 -14.09
C ASN A 87 -18.20 -5.33 -15.47
N VAL A 88 -17.11 -5.49 -16.20
CA VAL A 88 -16.99 -5.01 -17.58
C VAL A 88 -17.53 -6.10 -18.51
N PRO A 89 -18.60 -5.83 -19.28
CA PRO A 89 -19.17 -6.80 -20.18
C PRO A 89 -18.21 -7.10 -21.35
N PRO A 90 -18.35 -8.28 -22.01
CA PRO A 90 -17.49 -8.68 -23.13
C PRO A 90 -17.40 -7.64 -24.26
N ALA A 91 -18.49 -6.91 -24.52
CA ALA A 91 -18.58 -5.90 -25.57
C ALA A 91 -17.70 -4.66 -25.32
N GLU A 92 -17.36 -4.39 -24.06
CA GLU A 92 -16.56 -3.24 -23.64
C GLU A 92 -15.13 -3.65 -23.26
N SER A 93 -14.84 -4.95 -23.27
CA SER A 93 -13.52 -5.48 -22.95
C SER A 93 -12.57 -5.45 -24.16
N PRO A 94 -11.29 -5.05 -23.98
CA PRO A 94 -10.28 -5.11 -25.03
C PRO A 94 -10.05 -6.50 -25.65
N ASP A 95 -10.35 -7.57 -24.91
CA ASP A 95 -10.15 -8.97 -25.34
C ASP A 95 -11.45 -9.73 -25.62
N GLY A 96 -12.61 -9.05 -25.58
CA GLY A 96 -13.92 -9.67 -25.83
C GLY A 96 -14.40 -10.63 -24.74
N ARG A 97 -13.82 -10.59 -23.54
CA ARG A 97 -14.18 -11.44 -22.39
C ARG A 97 -14.71 -10.61 -21.23
N PRO A 98 -15.59 -11.15 -20.38
CA PRO A 98 -16.05 -10.42 -19.20
C PRO A 98 -14.88 -10.25 -18.21
N HIS A 99 -14.68 -9.03 -17.72
CA HIS A 99 -13.68 -8.76 -16.69
C HIS A 99 -14.32 -8.23 -15.42
N ARG A 100 -13.71 -8.56 -14.29
CA ARG A 100 -13.95 -7.87 -13.02
C ARG A 100 -12.82 -6.92 -12.78
N PHE A 101 -13.12 -5.63 -12.77
CA PHE A 101 -12.13 -4.61 -12.55
C PHE A 101 -12.21 -4.09 -11.12
N ASN A 102 -11.06 -4.07 -10.46
CA ASN A 102 -10.90 -3.61 -9.07
C ASN A 102 -10.51 -2.13 -9.02
N GLY A 103 -11.17 -1.30 -9.83
CA GLY A 103 -10.81 0.09 -10.03
C GLY A 103 -11.92 0.87 -10.72
N MET A 104 -12.96 1.22 -9.98
CA MET A 104 -14.00 2.08 -10.52
C MET A 104 -13.50 3.52 -10.59
N PHE A 105 -13.81 4.27 -11.65
CA PHE A 105 -13.49 5.70 -11.66
C PHE A 105 -14.28 6.41 -10.56
N THR A 106 -13.66 7.39 -9.89
CA THR A 106 -14.29 8.15 -8.81
C THR A 106 -15.66 8.71 -9.21
N ARG A 107 -15.81 9.17 -10.45
CA ARG A 107 -17.08 9.66 -10.99
C ARG A 107 -18.19 8.61 -10.95
N ASP A 108 -17.87 7.37 -11.28
CA ASP A 108 -18.86 6.29 -11.34
C ASP A 108 -19.25 5.86 -9.94
N VAL A 109 -18.30 5.87 -8.98
CA VAL A 109 -18.59 5.68 -7.55
C VAL A 109 -19.54 6.78 -7.05
N LEU A 110 -19.27 8.04 -7.36
CA LEU A 110 -20.11 9.17 -6.96
C LEU A 110 -21.50 9.11 -7.60
N SER A 111 -21.60 8.63 -8.84
CA SER A 111 -22.88 8.44 -9.53
C SER A 111 -23.67 7.26 -8.94
N ALA A 112 -23.00 6.16 -8.61
CA ALA A 112 -23.60 4.97 -8.00
C ALA A 112 -24.11 5.25 -6.59
N ARG A 113 -23.38 6.06 -5.82
CA ARG A 113 -23.74 6.52 -4.48
C ARG A 113 -25.13 7.14 -4.39
N GLY A 114 -25.50 7.99 -5.35
CA GLY A 114 -26.84 8.60 -5.39
C GLY A 114 -27.97 7.63 -5.78
N ARG A 115 -27.64 6.44 -6.28
CA ARG A 115 -28.60 5.46 -6.79
C ARG A 115 -28.82 4.26 -5.88
N THR A 116 -27.85 3.95 -5.02
CA THR A 116 -27.91 2.76 -4.17
C THR A 116 -28.65 3.07 -2.85
N ARG A 117 -29.59 2.20 -2.49
CA ARG A 117 -30.28 2.22 -1.18
C ARG A 117 -29.79 1.15 -0.20
N ALA A 118 -29.00 0.20 -0.67
CA ALA A 118 -28.51 -0.93 0.10
C ALA A 118 -27.25 -0.62 0.93
N LEU A 119 -26.57 0.48 0.64
CA LEU A 119 -25.31 0.89 1.28
C LEU A 119 -25.53 2.23 1.98
N SER A 120 -25.23 2.29 3.28
CA SER A 120 -25.34 3.53 4.06
C SER A 120 -24.29 4.56 3.65
N HIS A 121 -23.08 4.09 3.34
CA HIS A 121 -21.98 4.92 2.84
C HIS A 121 -21.29 4.22 1.67
N MET A 122 -20.81 5.02 0.73
CA MET A 122 -19.97 4.59 -0.37
C MET A 122 -18.84 5.60 -0.53
N MET A 123 -17.60 5.13 -0.61
CA MET A 123 -16.41 5.96 -0.81
C MET A 123 -15.57 5.42 -1.97
N ALA A 124 -14.78 6.28 -2.59
CA ALA A 124 -13.69 5.87 -3.47
C ALA A 124 -12.35 6.08 -2.78
N HIS A 125 -11.39 5.17 -3.01
CA HIS A 125 -10.01 5.37 -2.63
C HIS A 125 -9.05 5.00 -3.76
N GLY A 126 -7.86 5.57 -3.74
CA GLY A 126 -6.76 5.23 -4.64
C GLY A 126 -5.45 5.02 -3.90
N ILE A 127 -4.40 4.69 -4.66
CA ILE A 127 -3.02 4.62 -4.16
C ILE A 127 -2.17 5.49 -5.07
N GLY A 128 -1.42 6.40 -4.47
CA GLY A 128 -0.51 7.31 -5.12
C GLY A 128 0.80 7.40 -4.36
N ILE A 129 1.80 8.01 -4.99
CA ILE A 129 3.08 8.33 -4.36
C ILE A 129 3.36 9.79 -4.63
N VAL A 130 3.66 10.54 -3.58
CA VAL A 130 4.05 11.94 -3.66
C VAL A 130 5.43 12.13 -3.07
N THR A 131 6.14 13.14 -3.53
CA THR A 131 7.41 13.56 -2.94
C THR A 131 7.17 14.84 -2.16
N LEU A 132 7.35 14.78 -0.84
CA LEU A 132 7.35 15.94 0.02
C LEU A 132 8.56 16.81 -0.31
N ALA A 133 8.30 18.06 -0.68
CA ALA A 133 9.35 19.03 -0.93
C ALA A 133 9.71 19.76 0.37
N GLY A 134 10.84 19.39 0.98
CA GLY A 134 11.39 20.02 2.17
C GLY A 134 12.75 19.44 2.55
N GLY A 135 13.75 20.28 2.81
CA GLY A 135 15.13 19.86 3.12
C GLY A 135 16.02 19.57 1.89
N SER A 136 17.22 19.02 2.12
CA SER A 136 18.22 18.74 1.08
C SER A 136 17.89 17.54 0.19
N HIS A 137 16.97 16.65 0.62
CA HIS A 137 16.53 15.47 -0.12
C HIS A 137 15.00 15.32 -0.01
N GLY A 138 14.31 15.24 -1.15
CA GLY A 138 12.86 15.02 -1.17
C GLY A 138 12.47 13.63 -0.65
N VAL A 139 11.43 13.56 0.16
CA VAL A 139 10.96 12.29 0.76
C VAL A 139 9.76 11.76 0.00
N ARG A 140 9.82 10.50 -0.46
CA ARG A 140 8.67 9.82 -1.06
C ARG A 140 7.71 9.34 0.04
N LEU A 141 6.46 9.74 -0.06
CA LEU A 141 5.36 9.38 0.83
C LEU A 141 4.27 8.67 0.03
N SER A 142 3.60 7.71 0.67
CA SER A 142 2.35 7.16 0.16
C SER A 142 1.25 8.21 0.25
N LEU A 143 0.44 8.33 -0.79
CA LEU A 143 -0.76 9.15 -0.82
C LEU A 143 -1.96 8.23 -1.06
N ALA A 144 -3.01 8.39 -0.26
CA ALA A 144 -4.29 7.75 -0.51
C ALA A 144 -5.32 8.84 -0.84
N PRO A 145 -5.62 9.09 -2.13
CA PRO A 145 -6.78 9.90 -2.50
C PRO A 145 -8.03 9.19 -2.01
N VAL A 146 -8.88 9.89 -1.27
CA VAL A 146 -10.12 9.36 -0.69
C VAL A 146 -11.24 10.38 -0.85
N THR A 147 -12.48 9.92 -0.99
CA THR A 147 -13.64 10.82 -0.95
C THR A 147 -13.97 11.22 0.49
N PRO A 148 -14.63 12.36 0.73
CA PRO A 148 -14.93 12.85 2.09
C PRO A 148 -15.61 11.84 3.01
N GLU A 149 -16.36 10.90 2.45
CA GLU A 149 -17.18 10.00 3.24
C GLU A 149 -16.45 8.77 3.76
N MET A 150 -15.16 8.65 3.47
CA MET A 150 -14.28 7.74 4.21
C MET A 150 -14.42 7.97 5.72
N PHE A 151 -14.44 9.21 6.17
CA PHE A 151 -14.46 9.53 7.61
C PHE A 151 -15.73 9.08 8.30
N ALA A 152 -16.88 9.33 7.67
CA ALA A 152 -18.17 8.86 8.17
C ALA A 152 -18.32 7.34 8.09
N MET A 153 -17.75 6.72 7.04
CA MET A 153 -17.83 5.27 6.83
C MET A 153 -16.96 4.48 7.81
N LEU A 154 -15.76 4.98 8.14
CA LEU A 154 -14.78 4.29 8.99
C LEU A 154 -14.78 4.80 10.44
N ASP A 155 -15.57 5.83 10.74
CA ASP A 155 -15.58 6.56 12.02
C ASP A 155 -14.19 7.08 12.44
N ALA A 156 -13.40 7.50 11.44
CA ALA A 156 -11.96 7.75 11.59
C ALA A 156 -11.61 9.25 11.53
N TYR A 157 -12.18 10.07 12.42
CA TYR A 157 -12.07 11.52 12.32
C TYR A 157 -10.68 12.09 12.69
N PRO A 158 -10.25 13.20 12.06
CA PRO A 158 -9.04 13.92 12.45
C PRO A 158 -9.04 14.40 13.91
N ILE A 159 -7.93 14.22 14.65
CA ILE A 159 -7.80 14.81 16.00
C ILE A 159 -7.66 16.33 15.91
N LEU A 160 -6.91 16.78 14.90
CA LEU A 160 -6.59 18.18 14.71
C LEU A 160 -6.85 18.60 13.27
N GLY A 161 -7.55 19.72 13.11
CA GLY A 161 -8.00 20.21 11.81
C GLY A 161 -9.45 19.81 11.53
N ARG A 162 -9.77 19.59 10.25
CA ARG A 162 -11.11 19.21 9.77
C ARG A 162 -11.03 18.02 8.82
N PRO A 163 -12.09 17.18 8.74
CA PRO A 163 -12.20 16.20 7.67
C PRO A 163 -12.34 16.89 6.31
N PHE A 164 -12.21 16.11 5.24
CA PHE A 164 -12.58 16.55 3.90
C PHE A 164 -14.09 16.86 3.84
N THR A 165 -14.45 17.80 2.99
CA THR A 165 -15.81 18.26 2.74
C THR A 165 -16.16 18.07 1.27
N ALA A 166 -17.45 18.14 0.93
CA ALA A 166 -17.91 18.01 -0.45
C ALA A 166 -17.31 19.08 -1.38
N ASP A 167 -16.96 20.26 -0.85
CA ASP A 167 -16.32 21.33 -1.62
C ASP A 167 -14.87 20.99 -1.99
N ASP A 168 -14.16 20.21 -1.16
CA ASP A 168 -12.79 19.76 -1.44
C ASP A 168 -12.76 18.68 -2.55
N GLU A 169 -13.88 17.97 -2.77
CA GLU A 169 -14.03 16.95 -3.81
C GLU A 169 -14.27 17.56 -5.21
N GLN A 170 -14.69 18.83 -5.28
CA GLN A 170 -15.01 19.48 -6.55
C GLN A 170 -13.74 19.78 -7.37
N PRO A 171 -13.82 19.72 -8.72
CA PRO A 171 -12.73 20.15 -9.58
C PRO A 171 -12.35 21.61 -9.31
N GLY A 172 -11.13 21.85 -8.84
CA GLY A 172 -10.65 23.21 -8.48
C GLY A 172 -10.93 23.62 -7.04
N GLY A 173 -11.52 22.74 -6.23
CA GLY A 173 -11.65 22.92 -4.78
C GLY A 173 -10.31 22.97 -4.05
N ASP A 174 -10.38 23.27 -2.75
CA ASP A 174 -9.20 23.39 -1.91
C ASP A 174 -8.42 22.06 -1.89
N ARG A 175 -7.11 22.17 -2.13
CA ARG A 175 -6.21 21.01 -2.09
C ARG A 175 -5.86 20.73 -0.63
N VAL A 176 -6.66 19.92 0.04
CA VAL A 176 -6.41 19.53 1.44
C VAL A 176 -5.72 18.18 1.49
N VAL A 177 -4.77 18.02 2.42
CA VAL A 177 -4.13 16.74 2.75
C VAL A 177 -4.26 16.53 4.23
N ILE A 178 -4.59 15.31 4.62
CA ILE A 178 -4.59 14.89 6.01
C ILE A 178 -3.41 13.93 6.21
N LEU A 179 -2.55 14.25 7.17
CA LEU A 179 -1.38 13.46 7.52
C LEU A 179 -1.78 12.37 8.51
N SER A 180 -1.25 11.16 8.34
CA SER A 180 -1.32 10.16 9.41
C SER A 180 -0.47 10.62 10.60
N TYR A 181 -0.82 10.14 11.79
CA TYR A 181 -0.12 10.48 13.02
C TYR A 181 1.39 10.18 12.92
N GLY A 182 1.77 9.02 12.39
CA GLY A 182 3.17 8.64 12.19
C GLY A 182 3.91 9.56 11.20
N ALA A 183 3.25 10.00 10.12
CA ALA A 183 3.85 10.96 9.18
C ALA A 183 4.05 12.34 9.82
N TRP A 184 3.08 12.80 10.61
CA TRP A 184 3.19 14.05 11.35
C TRP A 184 4.33 14.03 12.37
N GLN A 185 4.45 12.98 13.17
CA GLN A 185 5.56 12.84 14.11
C GLN A 185 6.92 12.77 13.41
N ARG A 186 7.03 11.97 12.35
CA ARG A 186 8.32 11.70 11.70
C ARG A 186 8.84 12.86 10.85
N TYR A 187 7.96 13.56 10.14
CA TYR A 187 8.36 14.59 9.18
C TYR A 187 8.13 16.02 9.67
N PHE A 188 7.25 16.21 10.66
CA PHE A 188 6.93 17.51 11.23
C PHE A 188 7.25 17.59 12.72
N ALA A 189 7.93 16.59 13.29
CA ALA A 189 8.34 16.54 14.69
C ALA A 189 7.19 16.72 15.70
N GLY A 190 5.95 16.41 15.31
CA GLY A 190 4.79 16.67 16.15
C GLY A 190 4.42 18.14 16.29
N ASP A 191 4.84 19.00 15.35
CA ASP A 191 4.55 20.44 15.39
C ASP A 191 3.09 20.71 14.99
N SER A 192 2.31 21.26 15.94
CA SER A 192 0.93 21.70 15.69
C SER A 192 0.84 22.89 14.73
N GLN A 193 1.92 23.66 14.56
CA GLN A 193 2.01 24.75 13.58
C GLN A 193 2.11 24.24 12.13
N ALA A 194 2.29 22.93 11.94
CA ALA A 194 2.22 22.33 10.60
C ALA A 194 0.78 22.32 10.05
N ILE A 195 -0.23 22.39 10.92
CA ILE A 195 -1.65 22.39 10.54
C ILE A 195 -2.01 23.73 9.89
N GLY A 196 -2.72 23.68 8.76
CA GLY A 196 -3.08 24.87 8.00
C GLY A 196 -1.93 25.50 7.20
N ARG A 197 -0.70 25.00 7.31
CA ARG A 197 0.39 25.41 6.42
C ARG A 197 0.26 24.78 5.04
N SER A 198 0.72 25.51 4.03
CA SER A 198 0.88 25.01 2.67
C SER A 198 2.09 24.07 2.57
N ILE A 199 1.83 22.78 2.45
CA ILE A 199 2.82 21.77 2.12
C ILE A 199 2.95 21.66 0.60
N ARG A 200 4.18 21.51 0.10
CA ARG A 200 4.43 21.31 -1.33
C ARG A 200 4.73 19.85 -1.61
N PHE A 201 3.94 19.26 -2.50
CA PHE A 201 4.19 17.93 -3.05
C PHE A 201 4.60 18.03 -4.52
N ASN A 202 5.58 17.22 -4.94
CA ASN A 202 6.08 17.11 -6.32
C ASN A 202 6.51 18.45 -6.96
N GLY A 203 6.84 19.45 -6.15
CA GLY A 203 7.30 20.76 -6.62
C GLY A 203 6.23 21.70 -7.18
N THR A 204 5.01 21.22 -7.48
CA THR A 204 4.02 21.97 -8.27
C THR A 204 2.67 22.23 -7.58
N GLY A 205 2.32 21.54 -6.50
CA GLY A 205 1.06 21.78 -5.78
C GLY A 205 1.27 22.28 -4.34
N ARG A 206 0.50 23.30 -3.92
CA ARG A 206 0.33 23.67 -2.50
C ARG A 206 -0.90 22.95 -1.96
N PHE A 207 -0.76 22.36 -0.77
CA PHE A 207 -1.82 21.64 -0.09
C PHE A 207 -1.93 22.10 1.36
N SER A 208 -3.14 22.33 1.86
CA SER A 208 -3.39 22.67 3.27
C SER A 208 -3.40 21.39 4.11
N ALA A 209 -2.66 21.37 5.22
CA ALA A 209 -2.48 20.17 6.04
C ALA A 209 -3.48 20.07 7.21
N GLY A 210 -4.08 18.89 7.41
CA GLY A 210 -4.75 18.44 8.64
C GLY A 210 -4.08 17.17 9.19
N ILE A 211 -4.47 16.69 10.38
CA ILE A 211 -3.88 15.50 11.02
C ILE A 211 -4.96 14.51 11.44
N ALA A 212 -4.87 13.27 10.95
CA ALA A 212 -5.70 12.15 11.39
C ALA A 212 -4.97 11.18 12.31
N LEU A 213 -5.76 10.52 13.16
CA LEU A 213 -5.33 9.30 13.84
C LEU A 213 -5.04 8.23 12.80
N ASP A 214 -3.94 7.51 12.99
CA ASP A 214 -3.88 6.15 12.50
C ASP A 214 -4.83 5.32 13.37
N ALA A 215 -5.70 4.54 12.73
CA ALA A 215 -6.28 3.38 13.38
C ALA A 215 -5.21 2.28 13.28
N ASP A 216 -4.58 1.96 14.43
CA ASP A 216 -3.56 0.91 14.55
C ASP A 216 -4.05 -0.47 14.05
#